data_AF-Q8PA66-F1
#
_entry.id   AF-Q8PA66-F1
#
_cell.length_a   1.000
_cell.length_b   1.000
_cell.length_c   1.000
_cell.angle_alpha   90.00
_cell.angle_beta   90.00
_cell.angle_gamma   90.00
#
_symmetry.space_group_name_H-M   'P 1'
#
loop_
_entity.id
_entity.type
_entity.pdbx_description
1 polymer ?
#
loop_
_entity_poly.entity_id
_entity_poly.type
_entity_poly.pdbx_seq_one_letter_code
_entity_poly.pdbx_strand_id
1 'polypeptide(L)'
;MPGDNKSALCHRDGRVMTTFGYRDVPFRDGNGVVQNVLVGTCDVCGDAILIPAQSTPAIAAARKKVEHSLEVNIPATFVDALDAAIVRVTAHPSPDFRKQLLVYYVNRYAAGEEDSGELKRLINGTSVLLKSKTVPKRRLSMKFNGVIDGRIEKIREDTLLSKTDLVKSIAIKIYDDIVQPDEPKHHKALSEIADVLYA
;
A
#
# COMPACT_ATOMS: atom_id res chain seq x y z
N MET A 1 -32.06 10.76 11.50
CA MET A 1 -31.88 11.95 10.66
C MET A 1 -31.01 12.96 11.39
N PRO A 2 -30.45 13.98 10.73
CA PRO A 2 -29.78 15.08 11.43
C PRO A 2 -30.73 15.69 12.46
N GLY A 3 -30.25 15.91 13.69
CA GLY A 3 -31.07 16.38 14.81
C GLY A 3 -31.80 15.29 15.59
N ASP A 4 -31.73 14.01 15.17
CA ASP A 4 -32.28 12.92 15.97
C ASP A 4 -31.45 12.71 17.23
N ASN A 5 -32.14 12.34 18.32
CA ASN A 5 -31.51 11.99 19.58
C ASN A 5 -31.71 10.50 19.89
N LYS A 6 -30.64 9.81 20.30
CA LYS A 6 -30.70 8.42 20.78
C LYS A 6 -29.88 8.26 22.05
N SER A 7 -30.24 7.27 22.87
CA SER A 7 -29.40 6.84 23.98
C SER A 7 -28.35 5.85 23.45
N ALA A 8 -27.08 6.07 23.80
CA ALA A 8 -25.97 5.17 23.48
C ALA A 8 -24.93 5.15 24.60
N LEU A 9 -23.96 4.25 24.47
CA LEU A 9 -22.85 4.10 25.40
C LEU A 9 -21.62 4.85 24.84
N CYS A 10 -21.17 5.86 25.58
CA CYS A 10 -19.88 6.49 25.42
C CYS A 10 -18.82 5.71 26.21
N HIS A 11 -17.65 5.50 25.62
CA HIS A 11 -16.55 4.83 26.29
C HIS A 11 -16.02 5.61 27.51
N ARG A 12 -16.18 6.95 27.53
CA ARG A 12 -15.73 7.83 28.60
C ARG A 12 -16.81 8.09 29.67
N ASP A 13 -18.02 8.42 29.21
CA ASP A 13 -19.08 8.97 30.09
C ASP A 13 -20.21 7.98 30.39
N GLY A 14 -20.11 6.74 29.90
CA GLY A 14 -21.12 5.71 30.11
C GLY A 14 -22.37 5.95 29.27
N ARG A 15 -23.57 5.80 29.85
CA ARG A 15 -24.83 5.96 29.11
C ARG A 15 -25.14 7.44 28.92
N VAL A 16 -25.16 7.87 27.66
CA VAL A 16 -25.36 9.27 27.26
C VAL A 16 -26.45 9.40 26.22
N MET A 17 -26.94 10.63 26.06
CA MET A 17 -27.70 11.02 24.88
C MET A 17 -26.75 11.40 23.76
N THR A 18 -27.16 11.11 22.53
CA THR A 18 -26.41 11.43 21.33
C THR A 18 -27.28 12.17 20.35
N THR A 19 -26.78 13.31 19.90
CA THR A 19 -27.37 14.07 18.79
C THR A 19 -26.70 13.70 17.47
N PHE A 20 -27.48 13.35 16.45
CA PHE A 20 -26.95 13.07 15.11
C PHE A 20 -26.69 14.37 14.35
N GLY A 21 -25.49 14.55 13.81
CA GLY A 21 -25.11 15.70 13.00
C GLY A 21 -24.02 15.35 11.99
N TYR A 22 -23.86 16.20 10.97
CA TYR A 22 -22.77 16.06 10.02
C TYR A 22 -21.49 16.62 10.63
N ARG A 23 -20.44 15.81 10.69
CA ARG A 23 -19.12 16.21 11.16
C ARG A 23 -18.00 15.53 10.39
N ASP A 24 -16.82 16.13 10.51
CA ASP A 24 -15.58 15.54 10.08
C ASP A 24 -15.07 14.60 11.17
N VAL A 25 -14.82 13.34 10.82
CA VAL A 25 -14.40 12.31 11.79
C VAL A 25 -13.06 11.72 11.38
N PRO A 26 -11.99 11.90 12.19
CA PRO A 26 -10.71 11.27 11.91
C PRO A 26 -10.82 9.74 12.03
N PHE A 27 -10.07 9.02 11.21
CA PHE A 27 -9.92 7.58 11.38
C PHE A 27 -9.17 7.29 12.68
N ARG A 28 -9.53 6.19 13.36
CA ARG A 28 -8.89 5.78 14.63
C ARG A 28 -7.39 5.51 14.53
N ASP A 29 -6.90 5.19 13.33
CA ASP A 29 -5.48 4.97 13.05
C ASP A 29 -4.72 6.29 12.80
N GLY A 30 -5.40 7.44 12.88
CA GLY A 30 -4.84 8.77 12.64
C GLY A 30 -4.61 9.12 11.17
N ASN A 31 -4.84 8.18 10.25
CA ASN A 31 -4.51 8.35 8.84
C ASN A 31 -5.75 8.74 8.03
N GLY A 32 -6.12 10.02 8.14
CA GLY A 32 -7.15 10.65 7.32
C GLY A 32 -8.42 10.99 8.08
N VAL A 33 -9.27 11.79 7.42
CA VAL A 33 -10.51 12.32 7.98
C VAL A 33 -11.63 12.06 7.00
N VAL A 34 -12.72 11.49 7.50
CA VAL A 34 -13.96 11.36 6.74
C VAL A 34 -14.73 12.67 6.89
N GLN A 35 -14.77 13.47 5.83
CA GLN A 35 -15.43 14.77 5.86
C GLN A 35 -16.94 14.65 5.70
N ASN A 36 -17.67 15.50 6.42
CA ASN A 36 -19.10 15.73 6.28
C ASN A 36 -19.93 14.43 6.32
N VAL A 37 -19.70 13.62 7.35
CA VAL A 37 -20.42 12.36 7.56
C VAL A 37 -21.36 12.45 8.74
N LEU A 38 -22.55 11.87 8.59
CA LEU A 38 -23.52 11.84 9.67
C LEU A 38 -23.03 10.91 10.77
N VAL A 39 -22.90 11.46 11.97
CA VAL A 39 -22.46 10.76 13.17
C VAL A 39 -23.27 11.20 14.39
N GLY A 40 -23.46 10.30 15.34
CA GLY A 40 -24.03 10.61 16.66
C GLY A 40 -22.89 10.98 17.61
N THR A 41 -22.89 12.23 18.09
CA THR A 41 -21.91 12.71 19.07
C THR A 41 -22.46 12.59 20.48
N CYS A 42 -21.62 12.23 21.44
CA CYS A 42 -21.95 12.30 22.86
C CYS A 42 -22.25 13.75 23.25
N ASP A 43 -23.41 14.01 23.85
CA ASP A 43 -23.79 15.37 24.25
C ASP A 43 -22.96 15.90 25.44
N VAL A 44 -22.17 15.04 26.10
CA VAL A 44 -21.32 15.39 27.25
C VAL A 44 -19.89 15.74 26.81
N CYS A 45 -19.21 14.84 26.12
CA CYS A 45 -17.80 15.04 25.73
C CYS A 45 -17.60 15.46 24.27
N GLY A 46 -18.65 15.39 23.45
CA GLY A 46 -18.59 15.73 22.03
C GLY A 46 -18.01 14.65 21.11
N ASP A 47 -17.55 13.52 21.65
CA ASP A 47 -16.96 12.43 20.87
C ASP A 47 -17.99 11.78 19.94
N ALA A 48 -17.56 11.42 18.72
CA ALA A 48 -18.38 10.62 17.80
C ALA A 48 -18.45 9.17 18.30
N ILE A 49 -19.65 8.73 18.73
CA ILE A 49 -19.85 7.41 19.34
C ILE A 49 -20.78 6.50 18.53
N LEU A 50 -21.55 7.04 17.59
CA LEU A 50 -22.39 6.28 16.68
C LEU A 50 -22.16 6.69 15.23
N ILE A 51 -22.13 5.72 14.33
CA ILE A 51 -22.10 5.97 12.90
C ILE A 51 -23.20 5.12 12.24
N PRO A 52 -24.26 5.73 11.68
CA PRO A 52 -25.34 5.00 11.05
C PRO A 52 -24.93 4.38 9.71
N ALA A 53 -25.58 3.29 9.31
CA ALA A 53 -25.22 2.50 8.12
C ALA A 53 -25.22 3.32 6.80
N GLN A 54 -26.04 4.37 6.72
CA GLN A 54 -26.08 5.29 5.57
C GLN A 54 -24.77 6.06 5.34
N SER A 55 -23.93 6.17 6.37
CA SER A 55 -22.61 6.81 6.31
C SER A 55 -21.51 5.85 5.84
N THR A 56 -21.75 4.53 5.80
CA THR A 56 -20.77 3.51 5.43
C THR A 56 -20.17 3.73 4.03
N PRO A 57 -20.94 4.07 2.97
CA PRO A 57 -20.36 4.35 1.65
C PRO A 57 -19.40 5.54 1.64
N ALA A 58 -19.72 6.61 2.38
CA ALA A 58 -18.88 7.81 2.47
C ALA A 58 -17.55 7.52 3.20
N ILE A 59 -17.60 6.71 4.25
CA ILE A 59 -16.42 6.24 4.99
C ILE A 59 -15.54 5.36 4.10
N ALA A 60 -16.13 4.41 3.35
CA ALA A 60 -15.39 3.57 2.43
C ALA A 60 -14.74 4.39 1.30
N ALA A 61 -15.43 5.40 0.78
CA ALA A 61 -14.89 6.32 -0.21
C ALA A 61 -13.74 7.18 0.35
N ALA A 62 -13.86 7.68 1.58
CA ALA A 62 -12.79 8.40 2.25
C ALA A 62 -11.56 7.51 2.50
N ARG A 63 -11.75 6.25 2.89
CA ARG A 63 -10.64 5.27 2.99
C ARG A 63 -9.94 5.06 1.66
N LYS A 64 -10.71 4.91 0.56
CA LYS A 64 -10.15 4.82 -0.80
C LYS A 64 -9.44 6.11 -1.26
N LYS A 65 -9.82 7.28 -0.74
CA LYS A 65 -9.15 8.56 -1.01
C LYS A 65 -7.82 8.71 -0.26
N VAL A 66 -7.60 7.95 0.81
CA VAL A 66 -6.31 7.86 1.52
C VAL A 66 -5.37 6.83 0.86
N GLU A 67 -5.86 6.09 -0.14
CA GLU A 67 -4.98 5.23 -0.95
C GLU A 67 -4.30 6.05 -2.06
N HIS A 68 -2.97 5.96 -2.11
CA HIS A 68 -2.14 6.60 -3.11
C HIS A 68 -1.88 5.63 -4.27
N SER A 69 -2.20 6.05 -5.50
CA SER A 69 -1.91 5.25 -6.69
C SER A 69 -0.43 5.40 -7.08
N LEU A 70 0.28 4.27 -7.15
CA LEU A 70 1.53 4.15 -7.88
C LEU A 70 1.19 3.78 -9.33
N GLU A 71 1.51 4.67 -10.26
CA GLU A 71 1.34 4.40 -11.68
C GLU A 71 2.62 4.74 -12.44
N VAL A 72 3.17 3.74 -13.13
CA VAL A 72 4.39 3.91 -13.93
C VAL A 72 4.27 3.17 -15.26
N ASN A 73 4.91 3.70 -16.30
CA ASN A 73 5.04 3.03 -17.59
C ASN A 73 6.50 2.56 -17.74
N ILE A 74 6.72 1.25 -17.68
CA ILE A 74 8.04 0.62 -17.71
C ILE A 74 8.12 -0.38 -18.87
N PRO A 75 9.32 -0.71 -19.40
CA PRO A 75 9.45 -1.77 -20.40
C PRO A 75 8.82 -3.08 -19.92
N ALA A 76 8.18 -3.83 -20.82
CA ALA A 76 7.46 -5.06 -20.47
C ALA A 76 8.34 -6.07 -19.74
N THR A 77 9.64 -6.12 -20.05
CA THR A 77 10.62 -6.99 -19.38
C THR A 77 10.66 -6.84 -17.86
N PHE A 78 10.41 -5.65 -17.33
CA PHE A 78 10.35 -5.45 -15.88
C PHE A 78 9.08 -6.04 -15.27
N VAL A 79 7.95 -5.96 -15.99
CA VAL A 79 6.70 -6.59 -15.54
C VAL A 79 6.82 -8.11 -15.64
N ASP A 80 7.40 -8.62 -16.73
CA ASP A 80 7.66 -10.05 -16.93
C ASP A 80 8.61 -10.59 -15.86
N ALA A 81 9.61 -9.81 -15.42
CA ALA A 81 10.49 -10.19 -14.31
C ALA A 81 9.75 -10.30 -12.97
N LEU A 82 8.79 -9.40 -12.68
CA LEU A 82 7.94 -9.52 -11.50
C LEU A 82 7.07 -10.78 -11.59
N ASP A 83 6.49 -11.07 -12.75
CA ASP A 83 5.66 -12.28 -12.95
C ASP A 83 6.48 -13.56 -12.80
N ALA A 84 7.70 -13.59 -13.35
CA ALA A 84 8.63 -14.69 -13.17
C ALA A 84 8.98 -14.90 -11.68
N ALA A 85 9.15 -13.82 -10.92
CA ALA A 85 9.39 -13.91 -9.49
C ALA A 85 8.18 -14.50 -8.74
N ILE A 86 6.95 -14.17 -9.14
CA ILE A 86 5.72 -14.73 -8.52
C ILE A 86 5.67 -16.25 -8.70
N VAL A 87 5.96 -16.74 -9.90
CA VAL A 87 5.98 -18.19 -10.20
C VAL A 87 7.01 -18.94 -9.34
N ARG A 88 8.10 -18.26 -8.94
CA ARG A 88 9.16 -18.85 -8.11
C ARG A 88 8.81 -18.93 -6.62
N VAL A 89 7.83 -18.15 -6.14
CA VAL A 89 7.54 -18.02 -4.69
C VAL A 89 6.22 -18.65 -4.26
N THR A 90 5.32 -18.98 -5.18
CA THR A 90 4.01 -19.57 -4.83
C THR A 90 3.52 -20.57 -5.87
N ALA A 91 2.78 -21.58 -5.40
CA ALA A 91 2.07 -22.54 -6.25
C ALA A 91 0.82 -21.94 -6.92
N HIS A 92 0.33 -20.78 -6.46
CA HIS A 92 -0.85 -20.11 -6.99
C HIS A 92 -0.48 -18.73 -7.57
N PRO A 93 0.25 -18.69 -8.70
CA PRO A 93 0.74 -17.43 -9.25
C PRO A 93 -0.42 -16.56 -9.74
N SER A 94 -0.50 -15.34 -9.21
CA SER A 94 -1.45 -14.32 -9.65
C SER A 94 -0.75 -12.97 -9.83
N PRO A 95 -1.03 -12.21 -10.91
CA PRO A 95 -0.56 -10.85 -11.10
C PRO A 95 -0.84 -9.90 -9.93
N ASP A 96 -1.85 -10.21 -9.11
CA ASP A 96 -2.19 -9.41 -7.93
C ASP A 96 -1.07 -9.44 -6.88
N PHE A 97 -0.22 -10.48 -6.87
CA PHE A 97 0.92 -10.60 -5.94
C PHE A 97 2.06 -9.62 -6.24
N ARG A 98 2.07 -8.94 -7.39
CA ARG A 98 3.10 -7.95 -7.74
C ARG A 98 3.19 -6.84 -6.69
N LYS A 99 2.04 -6.44 -6.13
CA LYS A 99 1.98 -5.43 -5.06
C LYS A 99 2.73 -5.92 -3.82
N GLN A 100 2.52 -7.17 -3.42
CA GLN A 100 3.13 -7.78 -2.24
C GLN A 100 4.63 -7.90 -2.40
N LEU A 101 5.12 -8.31 -3.58
CA LEU A 101 6.55 -8.30 -3.89
C LEU A 101 7.15 -6.91 -3.71
N LEU A 102 6.54 -5.88 -4.30
CA LEU A 102 7.03 -4.51 -4.16
C LEU A 102 6.99 -4.03 -2.70
N VAL A 103 5.89 -4.27 -1.98
CA VAL A 103 5.75 -3.90 -0.56
C VAL A 103 6.82 -4.58 0.30
N TYR A 104 7.10 -5.86 0.04
CA TYR A 104 8.12 -6.61 0.78
C TYR A 104 9.48 -5.92 0.65
N TYR A 105 9.94 -5.64 -0.57
CA TYR A 105 11.23 -4.99 -0.79
C TYR A 105 11.24 -3.53 -0.30
N VAL A 106 10.19 -2.75 -0.56
CA VAL A 106 10.07 -1.38 -0.04
C VAL A 106 10.23 -1.35 1.47
N ASN A 107 9.62 -2.30 2.19
CA ASN A 107 9.72 -2.35 3.65
C ASN A 107 11.16 -2.61 4.12
N ARG A 108 11.88 -3.52 3.45
CA ARG A 108 13.28 -3.82 3.78
C ARG A 108 14.19 -2.60 3.62
N TYR A 109 14.07 -1.89 2.50
CA TYR A 109 14.82 -0.64 2.28
C TYR A 109 14.41 0.45 3.29
N ALA A 110 13.11 0.65 3.52
CA ALA A 110 12.65 1.68 4.45
C ALA A 110 13.05 1.41 5.92
N ALA A 111 13.18 0.13 6.28
CA ALA A 111 13.65 -0.34 7.59
C ALA A 111 15.19 -0.35 7.72
N GLY A 112 15.93 -0.09 6.64
CA GLY A 112 17.40 -0.12 6.63
C GLY A 112 17.99 -1.53 6.64
N GLU A 113 17.19 -2.56 6.33
CA GLU A 113 17.68 -3.94 6.15
C GLU A 113 18.46 -4.11 4.84
N GLU A 114 18.28 -3.20 3.89
CA GLU A 114 18.98 -3.12 2.61
C GLU A 114 19.53 -1.71 2.41
N ASP A 115 20.67 -1.60 1.72
CA ASP A 115 21.28 -0.30 1.40
C ASP A 115 20.52 0.40 0.27
N SER A 116 19.83 1.51 0.56
CA SER A 116 19.16 2.33 -0.45
C SER A 116 20.13 2.81 -1.57
N GLY A 117 21.42 2.93 -1.29
CA GLY A 117 22.45 3.21 -2.29
C GLY A 117 22.60 2.12 -3.36
N GLU A 118 22.21 0.88 -3.06
CA GLU A 118 22.17 -0.24 -4.00
C GLU A 118 21.22 0.04 -5.16
N LEU A 119 20.04 0.61 -4.88
CA LEU A 119 19.03 0.91 -5.92
C LEU A 119 19.57 1.85 -7.01
N LYS A 120 20.38 2.84 -6.62
CA LYS A 120 21.10 3.71 -7.56
C LYS A 120 22.10 2.93 -8.42
N ARG A 121 22.83 1.98 -7.82
CA ARG A 121 23.81 1.16 -8.53
C ARG A 121 23.11 0.21 -9.52
N LEU A 122 22.00 -0.39 -9.12
CA LEU A 122 21.23 -1.32 -9.97
C LEU A 122 20.70 -0.64 -11.22
N ILE A 123 20.08 0.53 -11.11
CA ILE A 123 19.50 1.22 -12.26
C ILE A 123 20.55 1.74 -13.26
N ASN A 124 21.74 2.09 -12.76
CA ASN A 124 22.88 2.51 -13.58
C ASN A 124 23.78 1.34 -14.01
N GLY A 125 23.43 0.13 -13.60
CA GLY A 125 24.22 -1.07 -13.84
C GLY A 125 23.95 -1.72 -15.20
N THR A 126 24.41 -2.96 -15.33
CA THR A 126 24.35 -3.73 -16.58
C THR A 126 23.30 -4.85 -16.56
N SER A 127 22.26 -4.72 -15.72
CA SER A 127 21.18 -5.72 -15.61
C SER A 127 20.61 -6.04 -16.99
N VAL A 128 20.30 -7.32 -17.22
CA VAL A 128 19.69 -7.78 -18.48
C VAL A 128 18.38 -7.05 -18.77
N LEU A 129 17.64 -6.67 -17.74
CA LEU A 129 16.38 -5.92 -17.86
C LEU A 129 16.56 -4.52 -18.47
N LEU A 130 17.76 -3.93 -18.32
CA LEU A 130 18.09 -2.60 -18.85
C LEU A 130 18.52 -2.62 -20.32
N LYS A 131 18.91 -3.78 -20.87
CA LYS A 131 19.43 -3.89 -22.24
C LYS A 131 18.33 -3.77 -23.31
N SER A 132 17.08 -3.87 -22.91
CA SER A 132 15.90 -3.94 -23.77
C SER A 132 15.39 -2.57 -24.23
N LYS A 133 16.12 -1.90 -25.14
CA LYS A 133 15.73 -0.57 -25.66
C LYS A 133 14.49 -0.56 -26.58
N THR A 134 14.15 -1.68 -27.21
CA THR A 134 13.08 -1.79 -28.24
C THR A 134 11.81 -2.51 -27.76
N VAL A 135 11.69 -2.76 -26.46
CA VAL A 135 10.56 -3.52 -25.90
C VAL A 135 9.34 -2.60 -25.66
N PRO A 136 8.11 -3.06 -25.92
CA PRO A 136 6.91 -2.30 -25.61
C PRO A 136 6.86 -1.91 -24.13
N LYS A 137 6.31 -0.73 -23.84
CA LYS A 137 6.04 -0.31 -22.46
C LYS A 137 4.72 -0.90 -21.99
N ARG A 138 4.68 -1.35 -20.73
CA ARG A 138 3.46 -1.73 -20.02
C ARG A 138 3.23 -0.80 -18.83
N ARG A 139 1.97 -0.47 -18.60
CA ARG A 139 1.55 0.27 -17.40
C ARG A 139 1.50 -0.69 -16.22
N LEU A 140 2.23 -0.35 -15.17
CA LEU A 140 2.09 -0.95 -13.85
C LEU A 140 1.35 0.05 -12.96
N SER A 141 0.16 -0.32 -12.52
CA SER A 141 -0.66 0.49 -11.61
C SER A 141 -1.07 -0.34 -10.40
N MET A 142 -0.93 0.24 -9.22
CA MET A 142 -1.40 -0.35 -7.97
C MET A 142 -1.63 0.72 -6.91
N LYS A 143 -2.44 0.39 -5.90
CA LYS A 143 -2.78 1.29 -4.81
C LYS A 143 -2.07 0.91 -3.52
N PHE A 144 -1.57 1.91 -2.81
CA PHE A 144 -0.93 1.78 -1.51
C PHE A 144 -1.67 2.58 -0.45
N ASN A 145 -1.63 2.12 0.80
CA ASN A 145 -2.04 2.95 1.92
C ASN A 145 -0.97 4.02 2.21
N GLY A 146 -1.31 5.04 3.00
CA GLY A 146 -0.38 6.13 3.34
C GLY A 146 0.93 5.67 4.01
N VAL A 147 0.92 4.53 4.72
CA VAL A 147 2.13 3.98 5.35
C VAL A 147 3.14 3.52 4.31
N ILE A 148 2.70 2.74 3.33
CA ILE A 148 3.59 2.28 2.25
C ILE A 148 3.97 3.43 1.33
N ASP A 149 3.05 4.34 1.03
CA ASP A 149 3.35 5.51 0.19
C ASP A 149 4.44 6.39 0.86
N GLY A 150 4.34 6.66 2.16
CA GLY A 150 5.39 7.38 2.90
C GLY A 150 6.74 6.66 2.91
N ARG A 151 6.75 5.32 2.92
CA ARG A 151 8.00 4.53 2.78
C ARG A 151 8.60 4.66 1.39
N ILE A 152 7.77 4.64 0.34
CA ILE A 152 8.21 4.86 -1.03
C ILE A 152 8.82 6.26 -1.16
N GLU A 153 8.17 7.30 -0.65
CA GLU A 153 8.68 8.67 -0.72
C GLU A 153 9.98 8.84 0.06
N LYS A 154 10.10 8.25 1.26
CA LYS A 154 11.38 8.23 2.02
C LYS A 154 12.53 7.64 1.18
N ILE A 155 12.32 6.47 0.57
CA ILE A 155 13.35 5.85 -0.28
C ILE A 155 13.68 6.74 -1.48
N ARG A 156 12.69 7.41 -2.08
CA ARG A 156 12.91 8.34 -3.19
C ARG A 156 13.73 9.57 -2.76
N GLU A 157 13.53 10.09 -1.57
CA GLU A 157 14.32 11.19 -1.01
C GLU A 157 15.78 10.76 -0.78
N ASP A 158 15.99 9.60 -0.16
CA ASP A 158 17.32 9.03 0.08
C ASP A 158 18.07 8.73 -1.23
N THR A 159 17.33 8.25 -2.23
CA THR A 159 17.91 7.82 -3.50
C THR A 159 17.86 8.87 -4.62
N LEU A 160 17.13 9.96 -4.44
CA LEU A 160 16.84 10.93 -5.50
C LEU A 160 16.30 10.29 -6.81
N LEU A 161 15.74 9.08 -6.72
CA LEU A 161 15.22 8.37 -7.89
C LEU A 161 13.81 8.85 -8.25
N SER A 162 13.54 8.90 -9.55
CA SER A 162 12.17 9.05 -10.03
C SER A 162 11.32 7.85 -9.57
N LYS A 163 10.00 8.03 -9.44
CA LYS A 163 9.08 6.93 -9.09
C LYS A 163 9.24 5.74 -10.04
N THR A 164 9.41 6.03 -11.32
CA THR A 164 9.66 5.04 -12.38
C THR A 164 10.98 4.30 -12.18
N ASP A 165 12.06 5.01 -11.88
CA ASP A 165 13.38 4.38 -11.73
C ASP A 165 13.52 3.62 -10.42
N LEU A 166 12.87 4.09 -9.35
CA LEU A 166 12.73 3.31 -8.12
C LEU A 166 12.05 1.97 -8.39
N VAL A 167 10.90 1.97 -9.06
CA VAL A 167 10.18 0.72 -9.42
C VAL A 167 11.06 -0.20 -10.27
N LYS A 168 11.77 0.35 -11.27
CA LYS A 168 12.71 -0.45 -12.07
C LYS A 168 13.85 -1.04 -11.23
N SER A 169 14.46 -0.25 -10.34
CA SER A 169 15.54 -0.73 -9.46
C SER A 169 15.08 -1.83 -8.52
N ILE A 170 13.87 -1.71 -7.96
CA ILE A 170 13.28 -2.76 -7.11
C ILE A 170 12.95 -4.00 -7.95
N ALA A 171 12.43 -3.83 -9.17
CA ALA A 171 12.19 -4.96 -10.06
C ALA A 171 13.49 -5.68 -10.49
N ILE A 172 14.59 -4.94 -10.69
CA ILE A 172 15.93 -5.54 -10.89
C ILE A 172 16.35 -6.32 -9.65
N LYS A 173 16.22 -5.73 -8.45
CA LYS A 173 16.55 -6.41 -7.19
C LYS A 173 15.76 -7.71 -7.01
N ILE A 174 14.45 -7.66 -7.24
CA ILE A 174 13.56 -8.83 -7.21
C ILE A 174 14.03 -9.90 -8.19
N TYR A 175 14.38 -9.50 -9.42
CA TYR A 175 14.87 -10.42 -10.43
C TYR A 175 16.18 -11.09 -9.99
N ASP A 176 17.13 -10.31 -9.49
CA ASP A 176 18.46 -10.78 -9.06
C ASP A 176 18.37 -11.66 -7.79
N ASP A 177 17.39 -11.44 -6.92
CA ASP A 177 17.22 -12.19 -5.67
C ASP A 177 16.31 -13.41 -5.78
N ILE A 178 15.33 -13.41 -6.69
CA ILE A 178 14.30 -14.47 -6.76
C ILE A 178 14.36 -15.27 -8.07
N VAL A 179 14.63 -14.60 -9.19
CA VAL A 179 14.54 -15.23 -10.52
C VAL A 179 15.88 -15.80 -10.97
N GLN A 180 16.97 -15.05 -10.81
CA GLN A 180 18.30 -15.47 -11.24
C GLN A 180 18.90 -16.66 -10.45
N PRO A 181 18.84 -16.69 -9.10
CA PRO A 181 19.50 -17.76 -8.36
C PRO A 181 18.71 -19.06 -8.41
N ASP A 182 19.42 -20.19 -8.31
CA ASP A 182 18.81 -21.53 -8.26
C ASP A 182 17.86 -21.66 -7.05
N GLU A 183 18.26 -21.12 -5.91
CA GLU A 183 17.43 -20.98 -4.71
C GLU A 183 17.00 -19.52 -4.52
N PRO A 184 15.70 -19.20 -4.58
CA PRO A 184 15.23 -17.84 -4.39
C PRO A 184 15.53 -17.33 -2.98
N LYS A 185 16.12 -16.14 -2.88
CA LYS A 185 16.23 -15.44 -1.60
C LYS A 185 14.84 -15.07 -1.11
N HIS A 186 14.71 -15.03 0.22
CA HIS A 186 13.45 -14.69 0.90
C HIS A 186 12.26 -15.59 0.55
N HIS A 187 12.49 -16.75 -0.11
CA HIS A 187 11.42 -17.66 -0.54
C HIS A 187 10.44 -17.95 0.58
N LYS A 188 10.94 -18.40 1.74
CA LYS A 188 10.11 -18.76 2.90
C LYS A 188 9.15 -17.64 3.31
N ALA A 189 9.65 -16.42 3.47
CA ALA A 189 8.82 -15.28 3.89
C ALA A 189 7.79 -14.91 2.82
N LEU A 190 8.19 -14.93 1.55
CA LEU A 190 7.31 -14.59 0.42
C LEU A 190 6.26 -15.67 0.16
N SER A 191 6.60 -16.94 0.32
CA SER A 191 5.66 -18.05 0.19
C SER A 191 4.63 -18.04 1.32
N GLU A 192 5.05 -17.79 2.56
CA GLU A 192 4.13 -17.63 3.70
C GLU A 192 3.14 -16.47 3.48
N ILE A 193 3.60 -15.33 2.93
CA ILE A 193 2.72 -14.22 2.56
C ILE A 193 1.73 -14.63 1.46
N ALA A 194 2.18 -15.37 0.45
CA ALA A 194 1.32 -15.85 -0.63
C ALA A 194 0.26 -16.83 -0.14
N ASP A 195 0.65 -17.78 0.72
CA ASP A 195 -0.25 -18.77 1.29
C ASP A 195 -1.36 -18.09 2.12
N VAL A 196 -1.05 -17.06 2.91
CA VAL A 196 -2.06 -16.31 3.66
C VAL A 196 -3.04 -15.56 2.76
N LEU A 197 -2.60 -15.11 1.58
CA LEU A 197 -3.43 -14.32 0.67
C LEU A 197 -4.27 -15.17 -0.29
N TYR A 198 -3.85 -16.41 -0.54
CA TYR A 198 -4.49 -17.32 -1.49
C TYR A 198 -5.05 -18.61 -0.83
N ALA A 199 -4.95 -18.75 0.49
CA ALA A 199 -5.73 -19.72 1.27
C ALA A 199 -7.21 -19.37 1.33
#